data_AF-A0A2M7CKF7-F1
#
_entry.id   AF-A0A2M7CKF7-F1
#
_cell.length_a   1.000
_cell.length_b   1.000
_cell.length_c   1.000
_cell.angle_alpha   90.00
_cell.angle_beta   90.00
_cell.angle_gamma   90.00
#
_symmetry.space_group_name_H-M   'P 1'
#
loop_
_entity.id
_entity.type
_entity.pdbx_description
1 polymer ?
#
loop_
_entity_poly.entity_id
_entity_poly.type
_entity_poly.pdbx_seq_one_letter_code
_entity_poly.pdbx_strand_id
1 'polypeptide(L)'
;MKPVLAVIDGRVDAIERIRTKSKAIDRVIELVTEKTRGQSPVRLATLHANAPQEARALLERATKAMNAAESIFTEVSPVIGNHAGPGTVGLAYMAGM
;
A
#
# COMPACT_ATOMS: atom_id res chain seq x y z
N MET A 1 -1.40 7.05 17.35
CA MET A 1 -1.40 5.73 16.68
C MET A 1 -1.76 5.91 15.22
N LYS A 2 -1.17 5.14 14.32
CA LYS A 2 -1.40 5.12 12.86
C LYS A 2 -2.19 3.86 12.49
N PRO A 3 -3.39 3.97 11.92
CA PRO A 3 -4.14 2.80 11.50
C PRO A 3 -3.56 2.21 10.21
N VAL A 4 -3.57 0.88 10.10
CA VAL A 4 -3.44 0.18 8.82
C VAL A 4 -4.84 -0.19 8.38
N LEU A 5 -5.19 0.24 7.16
CA LEU A 5 -6.52 0.06 6.58
C LEU A 5 -6.43 -0.91 5.40
N ALA A 6 -7.52 -1.64 5.15
CA ALA A 6 -7.68 -2.46 3.96
C ALA A 6 -9.05 -2.20 3.33
N VAL A 7 -9.13 -2.38 2.01
CA VAL A 7 -10.41 -2.44 1.30
C VAL A 7 -10.82 -3.91 1.21
N ILE A 8 -11.91 -4.27 1.87
CA ILE A 8 -12.45 -5.63 1.91
C ILE A 8 -13.90 -5.53 1.46
N ASP A 9 -14.27 -6.25 0.40
CA ASP A 9 -15.63 -6.22 -0.19
C ASP A 9 -16.16 -4.79 -0.46
N GLY A 10 -15.26 -3.92 -0.94
CA GLY A 10 -15.56 -2.51 -1.25
C GLY A 10 -15.67 -1.58 -0.04
N ARG A 11 -15.38 -2.06 1.18
CA ARG A 11 -15.43 -1.27 2.42
C ARG A 11 -14.04 -1.04 3.00
N VAL A 12 -13.83 0.13 3.57
CA VAL A 12 -12.57 0.49 4.25
C VAL A 12 -12.65 0.06 5.71
N ASP A 13 -11.83 -0.92 6.09
CA ASP A 13 -11.75 -1.43 7.46
C ASP A 13 -10.37 -1.18 8.08
N ALA A 14 -10.37 -0.89 9.38
CA ALA A 14 -9.15 -0.79 10.17
C ALA A 14 -8.75 -2.18 10.68
N ILE A 15 -7.70 -2.74 10.10
CA ILE A 15 -7.24 -4.08 10.46
C ILE A 15 -6.25 -4.04 11.64
N GLU A 16 -5.42 -2.99 11.74
CA GLU A 16 -4.41 -2.88 12.79
C GLU A 16 -4.15 -1.43 13.23
N ARG A 17 -3.63 -1.25 14.45
CA ARG A 17 -3.20 0.04 14.99
C ARG A 17 -1.74 -0.01 15.41
N ILE A 18 -0.89 0.73 14.69
CA ILE A 18 0.57 0.73 14.88
C ILE A 18 1.04 2.08 15.42
N ARG A 19 2.09 2.10 16.24
CA ARG A 19 2.57 3.35 16.86
C ARG A 19 3.32 4.26 15.89
N THR A 20 4.20 3.72 15.06
CA THR A 20 5.10 4.47 14.18
C THR A 20 4.79 4.22 12.70
N LYS A 21 5.06 5.23 11.85
CA LYS A 21 4.79 5.13 10.41
C LYS A 21 5.64 4.06 9.72
N SER A 22 6.92 3.94 10.08
CA SER A 22 7.80 2.89 9.54
C SER A 22 7.23 1.50 9.78
N LYS A 23 6.83 1.18 11.02
CA LYS A 23 6.22 -0.13 11.33
C LYS A 23 4.90 -0.36 10.60
N ALA A 24 4.11 0.70 10.35
CA ALA A 24 2.90 0.58 9.57
C ALA A 24 3.19 0.26 8.09
N ILE A 25 4.22 0.87 7.51
CA ILE A 25 4.70 0.57 6.16
C ILE A 25 5.21 -0.87 6.07
N ASP A 26 6.02 -1.30 7.05
CA ASP A 26 6.54 -2.68 7.12
C ASP A 26 5.38 -3.68 7.15
N ARG A 27 4.35 -3.38 7.96
CA ARG A 27 3.18 -4.23 8.06
C ARG A 27 2.36 -4.30 6.77
N VAL A 28 2.22 -3.19 6.04
CA VAL A 28 1.55 -3.19 4.72
C VAL A 28 2.29 -4.11 3.75
N ILE A 29 3.62 -4.08 3.73
CA ILE A 29 4.42 -4.95 2.86
C ILE A 29 4.23 -6.43 3.25
N GLU A 30 4.27 -6.76 4.54
CA GLU A 30 4.02 -8.12 5.03
C GLU A 30 2.64 -8.64 4.60
N LEU A 31 1.59 -7.86 4.85
CA LEU A 31 0.21 -8.24 4.51
C LEU A 31 0.01 -8.50 3.02
N VAL A 32 0.58 -7.65 2.15
CA VAL A 32 0.47 -7.86 0.70
C VAL A 32 1.29 -9.07 0.27
N THR A 33 2.50 -9.23 0.81
CA THR A 33 3.35 -10.41 0.53
C THR A 33 2.66 -11.72 0.92
N GLU A 34 1.96 -11.75 2.06
CA GLU A 34 1.16 -12.89 2.48
C GLU A 34 0.01 -13.18 1.49
N LYS A 35 -0.70 -12.14 1.05
CA LYS A 35 -1.85 -12.25 0.15
C LYS A 35 -1.49 -12.65 -1.28
N THR A 36 -0.29 -12.33 -1.74
CA THR A 36 0.19 -12.65 -3.10
C THR A 36 1.10 -13.87 -3.15
N ARG A 37 1.36 -14.53 -2.01
CA ARG A 37 2.30 -15.67 -1.94
C ARG A 37 1.88 -16.79 -2.91
N GLY A 38 2.83 -17.25 -3.71
CA GLY A 38 2.61 -18.33 -4.67
C GLY A 38 1.83 -17.92 -5.93
N GLN A 39 1.48 -16.65 -6.07
CA GLN A 39 0.79 -16.11 -7.24
C GLN A 39 1.78 -15.31 -8.10
N SER A 40 1.71 -15.48 -9.41
CA SER A 40 2.58 -14.80 -10.37
C SER A 40 1.82 -14.60 -11.70
N PRO A 41 2.00 -13.47 -12.40
CA PRO A 41 2.82 -12.32 -12.03
C PRO A 41 2.19 -11.50 -10.89
N VAL A 42 3.02 -10.80 -10.11
CA VAL A 42 2.58 -9.77 -9.15
C VAL A 42 2.79 -8.40 -9.78
N ARG A 43 1.77 -7.55 -9.73
CA ARG A 43 1.81 -6.14 -10.17
C ARG A 43 1.41 -5.26 -9.01
N LEU A 44 2.12 -4.15 -8.82
CA LEU A 44 1.92 -3.27 -7.68
C LEU A 44 1.63 -1.85 -8.13
N ALA A 45 0.85 -1.13 -7.34
CA ALA A 45 0.72 0.32 -7.47
C ALA A 45 0.78 0.97 -6.09
N THR A 46 1.56 2.04 -5.94
CA THR A 46 1.47 2.90 -4.76
C THR A 46 0.62 4.12 -5.06
N LEU A 47 -0.11 4.53 -4.03
CA LEU A 47 -0.96 5.72 -4.00
C LEU A 47 -0.55 6.60 -2.83
N HIS A 48 -0.59 7.92 -2.99
CA HIS A 48 -0.30 8.86 -1.91
C HIS A 48 -1.15 10.12 -1.91
N ALA A 49 -1.37 10.68 -0.73
CA ALA A 49 -1.93 12.03 -0.54
C ALA A 49 -0.83 12.95 -0.02
N ASN A 50 -0.23 13.77 -0.91
CA ASN A 50 0.87 14.68 -0.58
C ASN A 50 2.04 14.03 0.20
N ALA A 51 2.43 12.81 -0.20
CA ALA A 51 3.46 12.00 0.47
C ALA A 51 4.37 11.23 -0.51
N PRO A 52 4.93 11.88 -1.54
CA PRO A 52 5.57 11.18 -2.66
C PRO A 52 6.83 10.42 -2.26
N GLN A 53 7.65 10.94 -1.34
CA GLN A 53 8.90 10.26 -0.94
C GLN A 53 8.61 8.93 -0.21
N GLU A 54 7.62 8.94 0.68
CA GLU A 54 7.25 7.78 1.48
C GLU A 54 6.57 6.72 0.63
N ALA A 55 5.75 7.13 -0.34
CA ALA A 55 5.15 6.21 -1.30
C ALA A 55 6.19 5.60 -2.26
N ARG A 56 7.17 6.36 -2.73
CA ARG A 56 8.28 5.80 -3.51
C ARG A 56 9.07 4.77 -2.71
N ALA A 57 9.39 5.06 -1.46
CA ALA A 57 10.08 4.12 -0.58
C ALA A 57 9.26 2.85 -0.32
N LEU A 58 7.94 2.97 -0.10
CA LEU A 58 7.04 1.82 0.02
C LEU A 58 7.03 0.98 -1.27
N LEU A 59 6.88 1.61 -2.44
CA LEU A 59 6.84 0.91 -3.72
C LEU A 59 8.14 0.13 -3.95
N GLU A 60 9.28 0.80 -3.83
CA GLU A 60 10.59 0.18 -4.08
C GLU A 60 10.81 -1.06 -3.20
N ARG A 61 10.48 -0.96 -1.91
CA ARG A 61 10.60 -2.06 -0.97
C ARG A 61 9.64 -3.21 -1.31
N ALA A 62 8.39 -2.89 -1.65
CA ALA A 62 7.38 -3.88 -2.01
C ALA A 62 7.72 -4.60 -3.33
N THR A 63 8.14 -3.86 -4.36
CA THR A 63 8.58 -4.40 -5.65
C THR A 63 9.71 -5.40 -5.46
N LYS A 64 10.71 -5.06 -4.64
CA LYS A 64 11.83 -5.96 -4.30
C LYS A 64 11.36 -7.20 -3.53
N ALA A 65 10.51 -7.02 -2.51
CA ALA A 65 10.04 -8.11 -1.66
C ALA A 65 9.21 -9.17 -2.41
N MET A 66 8.46 -8.75 -3.42
CA MET A 66 7.53 -9.61 -4.16
C MET A 66 7.96 -9.93 -5.59
N ASN A 67 9.14 -9.47 -6.02
CA ASN A 67 9.63 -9.56 -7.40
C ASN A 67 8.56 -9.14 -8.42
N ALA A 68 7.97 -7.95 -8.20
CA ALA A 68 6.82 -7.51 -9.00
C ALA A 68 7.20 -7.25 -10.46
N ALA A 69 6.41 -7.80 -11.38
CA ALA A 69 6.58 -7.67 -12.83
C ALA A 69 6.30 -6.24 -13.33
N GLU A 70 5.45 -5.50 -12.60
CA GLU A 70 5.09 -4.12 -12.89
C GLU A 70 4.91 -3.34 -11.59
N SER A 71 5.27 -2.06 -11.61
CA SER A 71 5.14 -1.17 -10.45
C SER A 71 4.77 0.24 -10.90
N ILE A 72 3.63 0.73 -10.41
CA ILE A 72 3.09 2.05 -10.74
C ILE A 72 3.20 2.95 -9.50
N PHE A 73 3.68 4.18 -9.71
CA PHE A 73 3.68 5.23 -8.69
C PHE A 73 2.65 6.28 -9.07
N THR A 74 1.69 6.57 -8.20
CA THR A 74 0.67 7.58 -8.45
C THR A 74 0.22 8.29 -7.18
N GLU A 75 -0.48 9.41 -7.37
CA GLU A 75 -1.15 10.15 -6.32
C GLU A 75 -2.65 9.87 -6.33
N VAL A 76 -3.30 10.05 -5.18
CA VAL A 76 -4.75 9.95 -5.11
C VAL A 76 -5.39 11.26 -5.59
N SER A 77 -6.61 11.17 -6.11
CA SER A 77 -7.38 12.36 -6.46
C SER A 77 -7.68 13.22 -5.22
N PRO A 78 -7.97 14.53 -5.39
CA PRO A 78 -8.32 15.41 -4.27
C PRO A 78 -9.50 14.91 -3.42
N VAL A 79 -10.48 14.23 -4.04
CA VAL A 79 -11.63 13.66 -3.32
C VAL A 79 -11.18 12.59 -2.33
N ILE A 80 -10.36 11.64 -2.78
CA ILE A 80 -9.81 10.60 -1.90
C ILE A 80 -8.85 11.22 -0.88
N GLY A 81 -8.00 12.16 -1.31
CA GLY A 81 -7.07 12.87 -0.43
C GLY A 81 -7.76 13.64 0.71
N ASN A 82 -8.94 14.22 0.46
CA ASN A 82 -9.74 14.90 1.48
C ASN A 82 -10.18 13.95 2.61
N HIS A 83 -10.57 12.72 2.27
CA HIS A 83 -10.99 11.72 3.27
C HIS A 83 -9.81 11.02 3.93
N ALA A 84 -8.77 10.70 3.17
CA ALA A 84 -7.60 9.97 3.65
C ALA A 84 -6.64 10.87 4.45
N GLY A 85 -6.64 12.17 4.20
CA GLY A 85 -5.76 13.16 4.81
C GLY A 85 -4.34 13.18 4.21
N PRO A 86 -3.65 14.33 4.25
CA PRO A 86 -2.24 14.44 3.83
C PRO A 86 -1.33 13.50 4.63
N GLY A 87 -0.30 12.97 3.97
CA GLY A 87 0.65 12.04 4.58
C GLY A 87 0.23 10.56 4.46
N THR A 88 -0.94 10.27 3.88
CA THR A 88 -1.40 8.90 3.63
C THR A 88 -0.66 8.28 2.45
N VAL A 89 -0.24 7.03 2.62
CA VAL A 89 0.37 6.19 1.59
C VAL A 89 -0.32 4.83 1.59
N GLY A 90 -0.47 4.22 0.42
CA GLY A 90 -1.11 2.92 0.27
C GLY A 90 -0.46 2.09 -0.83
N LEU A 91 -0.69 0.78 -0.78
CA LEU A 91 -0.23 -0.19 -1.77
C LEU A 91 -1.44 -0.97 -2.29
N ALA A 92 -1.64 -0.96 -3.60
CA ALA A 92 -2.57 -1.81 -4.32
C ALA A 92 -1.79 -2.90 -5.05
N TYR A 93 -2.43 -4.04 -5.28
CA TYR A 93 -1.80 -5.19 -5.91
C TYR A 93 -2.78 -5.95 -6.81
N MET A 94 -2.23 -6.60 -7.83
CA MET A 94 -2.86 -7.67 -8.60
C MET A 94 -1.88 -8.84 -8.65
N ALA A 95 -2.38 -10.07 -8.51
CA ALA A 95 -1.53 -11.25 -8.55
C ALA A 95 -2.24 -12.43 -9.23
N GLY A 96 -1.50 -13.20 -10.02
CA GLY A 96 -2.00 -14.43 -10.66
C GLY A 96 -2.90 -14.23 -11.89
N MET A 97 -2.92 -13.03 -12.47
CA MET A 97 -3.65 -12.69 -13.71
C MET A 97 -2.71 -12.39 -14.85
#